data_AF-A0AAY4BKA1-F1
#
_entry.id   AF-A0AAY4BKA1-F1
#
_cell.length_a   1.000
_cell.length_b   1.000
_cell.length_c   1.000
_cell.angle_alpha   90.00
_cell.angle_beta   90.00
_cell.angle_gamma   90.00
#
_symmetry.space_group_name_H-M   'P 1'
#
loop_
_entity.id
_entity.type
_entity.pdbx_description
1 polymer ?
#
loop_
_entity_poly.entity_id
_entity_poly.type
_entity_poly.pdbx_seq_one_letter_code
_entity_poly.pdbx_strand_id
1 'polypeptide(L)'
;MALFPQGPFYNPVGGGGRCCVGAFINDVKKKNKKKRGFFFYRQKIPFTGSIVGGLQDGRSVVVTGRVLPGAQRFHVNLQCGSWPGAVIALHCNPRYDSGPSGYVVANAFQGSWGSEERKAPSPFPQGCPFTLMILVTPESYKIATNGNHFMEFRHRVPFNTVDTIVVDGKVEVNSIVFQGPSVSALKLNCLRAVPYKTIINGGLYSGKTINIQGVVNPTAKRFSVNLQSRAGIVLHYNPRFDENVVVRNSFLGGVWGPEERGGGMPFHRGNITVICNPQGYSVMLNGAQVHSFDHRHHNLQEIDVLEVSGDLSLTSVMA
;
A
#
# COMPACT_ATOMS: atom_id res chain seq x y z
N MET A 1 74.25 -23.88 39.78
CA MET A 1 74.46 -22.45 40.04
C MET A 1 73.31 -21.99 40.92
N ALA A 2 73.66 -21.58 42.15
CA ALA A 2 72.86 -20.93 43.21
C ALA A 2 72.00 -19.74 42.69
N LEU A 3 70.98 -19.16 43.34
CA LEU A 3 70.37 -19.20 44.69
C LEU A 3 69.00 -18.46 44.62
N PHE A 4 68.19 -18.59 45.68
CA PHE A 4 66.87 -18.00 45.99
C PHE A 4 66.93 -16.46 46.37
N PRO A 5 65.94 -15.81 47.05
CA PRO A 5 64.88 -14.93 46.52
C PRO A 5 64.73 -13.56 47.30
N GLN A 6 63.54 -12.92 47.22
CA GLN A 6 62.89 -11.95 48.15
C GLN A 6 62.92 -10.43 47.87
N GLY A 7 61.71 -9.89 47.57
CA GLY A 7 61.04 -8.71 48.21
C GLY A 7 61.59 -7.28 48.01
N PRO A 8 60.87 -6.22 48.47
CA PRO A 8 59.56 -6.18 49.13
C PRO A 8 58.56 -5.11 48.59
N PHE A 9 57.36 -5.11 49.19
CA PHE A 9 56.31 -4.07 49.15
C PHE A 9 56.79 -2.71 49.71
N TYR A 10 56.33 -1.59 49.15
CA TYR A 10 56.04 -0.34 49.87
C TYR A 10 55.07 0.58 49.09
N ASN A 11 54.01 1.02 49.76
CA ASN A 11 53.24 2.27 49.57
C ASN A 11 53.17 2.86 50.99
N PRO A 12 53.25 4.19 51.29
CA PRO A 12 52.23 5.18 50.89
C PRO A 12 52.69 6.68 50.87
N VAL A 13 51.70 7.59 50.74
CA VAL A 13 51.67 9.05 51.10
C VAL A 13 52.40 9.99 50.13
N GLY A 14 51.74 10.80 49.31
CA GLY A 14 50.93 11.99 49.66
C GLY A 14 51.58 13.19 48.94
N GLY A 15 50.90 14.20 48.40
CA GLY A 15 49.50 14.54 48.29
C GLY A 15 49.39 15.78 47.39
N GLY A 16 48.18 16.32 47.28
CA GLY A 16 47.97 17.74 46.99
C GLY A 16 47.40 18.10 45.62
N GLY A 17 46.15 18.59 45.63
CA GLY A 17 45.60 19.51 44.62
C GLY A 17 44.51 18.90 43.74
N ARG A 18 43.26 18.81 44.22
CA ARG A 18 42.13 19.76 43.93
C ARG A 18 41.77 19.78 42.43
N CYS A 19 40.57 19.42 41.95
CA CYS A 19 39.20 19.62 42.43
C CYS A 19 38.33 18.38 42.03
N CYS A 20 37.43 17.81 42.83
CA CYS A 20 36.17 18.35 43.40
C CYS A 20 35.22 18.79 42.25
N VAL A 21 33.96 18.37 42.08
CA VAL A 21 32.91 17.66 42.85
C VAL A 21 31.94 17.14 41.74
N GLY A 22 31.44 15.89 41.72
CA GLY A 22 30.24 15.45 42.45
C GLY A 22 29.00 16.33 42.15
N ALA A 23 27.77 15.86 41.96
CA ALA A 23 27.20 14.54 42.03
C ALA A 23 25.77 14.63 41.43
N PHE A 24 25.30 13.49 40.92
CA PHE A 24 23.93 12.96 41.02
C PHE A 24 22.75 13.88 41.44
N ILE A 25 21.69 13.80 40.59
CA ILE A 25 20.24 13.71 40.90
C ILE A 25 19.35 14.92 40.53
N ASN A 26 18.34 14.56 39.73
CA ASN A 26 17.08 15.24 39.37
C ASN A 26 17.14 16.41 38.37
N ASP A 27 16.69 16.16 37.13
CA ASP A 27 15.41 16.77 36.77
C ASP A 27 14.65 16.02 35.66
N VAL A 28 13.39 15.77 35.98
CA VAL A 28 12.35 15.19 35.15
C VAL A 28 11.67 16.36 34.45
N LYS A 29 11.63 16.31 33.10
CA LYS A 29 10.81 17.11 32.15
C LYS A 29 11.55 18.20 31.36
N LYS A 30 11.22 18.17 30.06
CA LYS A 30 11.38 19.18 28.99
C LYS A 30 12.77 19.18 28.33
N LYS A 31 12.90 19.06 27.01
CA LYS A 31 11.93 19.06 25.90
C LYS A 31 12.63 18.60 24.61
N ASN A 32 11.99 17.65 23.92
CA ASN A 32 11.67 17.63 22.48
C ASN A 32 12.62 18.29 21.47
N LYS A 33 13.11 17.48 20.52
CA LYS A 33 12.63 17.43 19.11
C LYS A 33 13.54 16.53 18.27
N LYS A 34 13.29 15.22 18.29
CA LYS A 34 13.54 14.40 17.08
C LYS A 34 12.18 13.93 16.60
N LYS A 35 11.57 14.76 15.75
CA LYS A 35 10.43 14.37 14.91
C LYS A 35 10.88 13.15 14.11
N ARG A 36 10.50 11.95 14.54
CA ARG A 36 10.43 10.80 13.63
C ARG A 36 9.20 11.02 12.77
N GLY A 37 9.38 11.80 11.70
CA GLY A 37 8.42 11.83 10.61
C GLY A 37 8.34 10.42 10.05
N PHE A 38 7.17 9.79 10.13
CA PHE A 38 6.88 8.59 9.36
C PHE A 38 6.86 9.01 7.89
N PHE A 39 7.95 8.77 7.18
CA PHE A 39 7.98 8.88 5.74
C PHE A 39 7.26 7.65 5.17
N PHE A 40 6.10 7.85 4.55
CA PHE A 40 5.65 6.95 3.50
C PHE A 40 6.77 6.95 2.46
N TYR A 41 7.55 5.88 2.35
CA TYR A 41 8.60 5.79 1.34
C TYR A 41 7.93 5.60 -0.03
N ARG A 42 7.47 6.71 -0.62
CA ARG A 42 7.21 6.82 -2.05
C ARG A 42 8.47 6.33 -2.76
N GLN A 43 8.29 5.44 -3.73
CA GLN A 43 9.44 5.00 -4.52
C GLN A 43 9.95 6.22 -5.30
N LYS A 44 11.24 6.53 -5.15
CA LYS A 44 11.87 7.59 -5.94
C LYS A 44 11.87 7.12 -7.40
N ILE A 45 11.44 8.00 -8.31
CA ILE A 45 11.41 7.75 -9.75
C ILE A 45 12.63 8.47 -10.37
N PRO A 46 13.42 7.81 -11.23
CA PRO A 46 13.26 6.43 -11.71
C PRO A 46 13.46 5.38 -10.61
N PHE A 47 12.64 4.34 -10.63
CA PHE A 47 12.72 3.18 -9.74
C PHE A 47 13.22 1.96 -10.51
N THR A 48 14.16 1.22 -9.92
CA THR A 48 14.61 -0.09 -10.37
C THR A 48 14.55 -1.04 -9.19
N GLY A 49 13.94 -2.21 -9.37
CA GLY A 49 13.80 -3.20 -8.30
C GLY A 49 13.85 -4.63 -8.81
N SER A 50 14.32 -5.54 -7.96
CA SER A 50 14.33 -6.98 -8.26
C SER A 50 12.93 -7.60 -8.06
N ILE A 51 12.55 -8.47 -8.98
CA ILE A 51 11.41 -9.37 -8.89
C ILE A 51 11.89 -10.64 -8.19
N VAL A 52 11.80 -10.67 -6.86
CA VAL A 52 12.32 -11.79 -6.05
C VAL A 52 11.69 -13.11 -6.49
N GLY A 53 12.52 -14.06 -6.97
CA GLY A 53 12.08 -15.35 -7.50
C GLY A 53 11.60 -15.35 -8.96
N GLY A 54 11.82 -14.25 -9.70
CA GLY A 54 11.52 -14.11 -11.13
C GLY A 54 10.02 -14.15 -11.47
N LEU A 55 9.67 -14.00 -12.75
CA LEU A 55 8.30 -14.24 -13.18
C LEU A 55 8.00 -15.74 -13.33
N GLN A 56 6.78 -16.12 -12.98
CA GLN A 56 6.27 -17.48 -13.06
C GLN A 56 4.84 -17.44 -13.59
N ASP A 57 4.37 -18.54 -14.17
CA ASP A 57 2.96 -18.67 -14.55
C ASP A 57 2.03 -18.39 -13.35
N GLY A 58 0.97 -17.63 -13.57
CA GLY A 58 0.00 -17.20 -12.57
C GLY A 58 0.49 -16.11 -11.62
N ARG A 59 1.76 -15.70 -11.69
CA ARG A 59 2.30 -14.61 -10.88
C ARG A 59 1.78 -13.27 -11.41
N SER A 60 1.47 -12.34 -10.51
CA SER A 60 1.10 -10.98 -10.88
C SER A 60 2.11 -9.95 -10.35
N VAL A 61 2.32 -8.90 -11.14
CA VAL A 61 3.01 -7.68 -10.75
C VAL A 61 1.96 -6.57 -10.63
N VAL A 62 1.82 -6.00 -9.44
CA VAL A 62 0.83 -4.94 -9.15
C VAL A 62 1.57 -3.65 -8.81
N VAL A 63 1.33 -2.61 -9.59
CA VAL A 63 1.89 -1.26 -9.37
C VAL A 63 0.75 -0.30 -9.06
N THR A 64 0.76 0.31 -7.88
CA THR A 64 -0.17 1.38 -7.53
C THR A 64 0.54 2.72 -7.59
N GLY A 65 -0.16 3.73 -8.07
CA GLY A 65 0.44 5.03 -8.27
C GLY A 65 -0.53 6.10 -8.74
N ARG A 66 0.03 7.20 -9.21
CA ARG A 66 -0.72 8.31 -9.80
C ARG A 66 0.03 8.84 -11.02
N VAL A 67 -0.70 9.05 -12.12
CA VAL A 67 -0.14 9.77 -13.26
C VAL A 67 -0.03 11.24 -12.88
N LEU A 68 1.15 11.84 -13.02
CA LEU A 68 1.32 13.25 -12.68
C LEU A 68 0.54 14.15 -13.67
N PRO A 69 -0.04 15.29 -13.21
CA PRO A 69 -0.60 16.29 -14.11
C PRO A 69 0.42 16.74 -15.16
N GLY A 70 -0.01 16.91 -16.42
CA GLY A 70 0.89 17.29 -17.52
C GLY A 70 1.95 16.22 -17.86
N ALA A 71 1.69 14.95 -17.54
CA ALA A 71 2.54 13.84 -17.94
C ALA A 71 2.56 13.68 -19.47
N GLN A 72 3.73 13.72 -20.10
CA GLN A 72 3.84 13.34 -21.52
C GLN A 72 3.83 11.82 -21.69
N ARG A 73 4.50 11.12 -20.76
CA ARG A 73 4.57 9.66 -20.69
C ARG A 73 5.11 9.18 -19.35
N PHE A 74 4.84 7.93 -19.03
CA PHE A 74 5.57 7.12 -18.06
C PHE A 74 5.63 5.68 -18.55
N HIS A 75 6.49 4.85 -17.99
CA HIS A 75 6.52 3.44 -18.36
C HIS A 75 6.79 2.53 -17.16
N VAL A 76 6.31 1.29 -17.30
CA VAL A 76 6.67 0.14 -16.47
C VAL A 76 7.31 -0.90 -17.38
N ASN A 77 8.58 -1.20 -17.13
CA ASN A 77 9.32 -2.23 -17.85
C ASN A 77 9.45 -3.47 -16.97
N LEU A 78 9.22 -4.63 -17.56
CA LEU A 78 9.67 -5.91 -17.04
C LEU A 78 10.87 -6.35 -17.90
N GLN A 79 12.04 -6.46 -17.29
CA GLN A 79 13.32 -6.61 -17.97
C GLN A 79 14.21 -7.70 -17.36
N CYS A 80 15.18 -8.16 -18.15
CA CYS A 80 16.19 -9.14 -17.75
C CYS A 80 17.41 -8.36 -17.26
N GLY A 81 17.51 -8.15 -15.95
CA GLY A 81 18.52 -7.37 -15.27
C GLY A 81 18.39 -5.85 -15.41
N SER A 82 19.36 -5.11 -14.86
CA SER A 82 19.34 -3.65 -14.75
C SER A 82 20.49 -2.93 -15.46
N TRP A 83 21.23 -3.60 -16.32
CA TRP A 83 22.35 -3.01 -17.05
C TRP A 83 21.90 -2.21 -18.29
N PRO A 84 22.73 -1.29 -18.82
CA PRO A 84 22.43 -0.59 -20.07
C PRO A 84 22.21 -1.57 -21.23
N GLY A 85 21.07 -1.44 -21.92
CA GLY A 85 20.71 -2.34 -23.01
C GLY A 85 20.14 -3.69 -22.56
N ALA A 86 19.78 -3.84 -21.27
CA ALA A 86 19.02 -4.98 -20.79
C ALA A 86 17.78 -5.26 -21.65
N VAL A 87 17.50 -6.54 -21.87
CA VAL A 87 16.32 -6.99 -22.62
C VAL A 87 15.07 -6.57 -21.86
N ILE A 88 14.17 -5.84 -22.53
CA ILE A 88 12.86 -5.48 -21.98
C ILE A 88 11.83 -6.45 -22.56
N ALA A 89 11.36 -7.39 -21.75
CA ALA A 89 10.36 -8.38 -22.15
C ALA A 89 8.97 -7.75 -22.34
N LEU A 90 8.65 -6.75 -21.53
CA LEU A 90 7.43 -5.95 -21.66
C LEU A 90 7.74 -4.49 -21.31
N HIS A 91 7.50 -3.60 -22.26
CA HIS A 91 7.50 -2.14 -22.09
C HIS A 91 6.06 -1.66 -22.12
N CYS A 92 5.44 -1.38 -20.97
CA CYS A 92 4.09 -0.81 -20.89
C CYS A 92 4.19 0.71 -20.70
N ASN A 93 3.85 1.48 -21.74
CA ASN A 93 4.13 2.91 -21.82
C ASN A 93 2.91 3.75 -22.21
N PRO A 94 2.15 4.24 -21.22
CA PRO A 94 1.15 5.29 -21.46
C PRO A 94 1.79 6.59 -21.97
N ARG A 95 1.24 7.14 -23.05
CA ARG A 95 1.65 8.36 -23.75
C ARG A 95 0.45 9.29 -23.93
N TYR A 96 0.72 10.60 -23.92
CA TYR A 96 -0.29 11.66 -24.03
C TYR A 96 0.10 12.71 -25.08
N ASP A 97 0.96 12.33 -26.03
CA ASP A 97 1.46 13.22 -27.09
C ASP A 97 0.48 13.41 -28.26
N SER A 98 -0.55 12.58 -28.37
CA SER A 98 -1.50 12.56 -29.50
C SER A 98 -2.93 13.02 -29.12
N GLY A 99 -3.08 13.80 -28.05
CA GLY A 99 -4.36 14.34 -27.58
C GLY A 99 -4.70 14.00 -26.13
N PRO A 100 -5.79 14.57 -25.58
CA PRO A 100 -6.09 14.53 -24.15
C PRO A 100 -6.41 13.12 -23.62
N SER A 101 -6.90 12.23 -24.48
CA SER A 101 -7.25 10.85 -24.10
C SER A 101 -6.06 9.89 -24.06
N GLY A 102 -4.93 10.26 -24.68
CA GLY A 102 -3.71 9.45 -24.75
C GLY A 102 -3.88 8.03 -25.33
N TYR A 103 -2.83 7.24 -25.24
CA TYR A 103 -2.81 5.81 -25.59
C TYR A 103 -1.71 5.08 -24.81
N VAL A 104 -1.75 3.75 -24.79
CA VAL A 104 -0.69 2.90 -24.24
C VAL A 104 0.03 2.21 -25.36
N VAL A 105 1.36 2.21 -25.31
CA VAL A 105 2.21 1.36 -26.15
C VAL A 105 2.69 0.17 -25.33
N ALA A 106 2.55 -1.03 -25.88
CA ALA A 106 3.24 -2.23 -25.43
C ALA A 106 4.27 -2.66 -26.48
N ASN A 107 5.49 -2.98 -26.05
CA ASN A 107 6.54 -3.49 -26.94
C ASN A 107 7.57 -4.32 -26.16
N ALA A 108 8.51 -4.94 -26.86
CA ALA A 108 9.69 -5.58 -26.30
C ALA A 108 10.96 -5.02 -26.94
N PHE A 109 12.06 -5.00 -26.18
CA PHE A 109 13.37 -4.56 -26.62
C PHE A 109 14.39 -5.70 -26.48
N GLN A 110 15.02 -6.10 -27.59
CA GLN A 110 16.07 -7.13 -27.64
C GLN A 110 17.26 -6.61 -28.44
N GLY A 111 17.89 -5.53 -27.96
CA GLY A 111 18.90 -4.77 -28.72
C GLY A 111 18.31 -3.79 -29.74
N SER A 112 17.07 -4.02 -30.16
CA SER A 112 16.21 -3.08 -30.89
C SER A 112 14.76 -3.22 -30.45
N TRP A 113 13.95 -2.19 -30.69
CA TRP A 113 12.50 -2.24 -30.42
C TRP A 113 11.80 -3.10 -31.48
N GLY A 114 10.88 -3.96 -31.03
CA GLY A 114 10.00 -4.70 -31.95
C GLY A 114 8.84 -3.86 -32.48
N SER A 115 7.83 -4.53 -33.04
CA SER A 115 6.58 -3.88 -33.47
C SER A 115 5.76 -3.38 -32.29
N GLU A 116 5.29 -2.13 -32.32
CA GLU A 116 4.44 -1.58 -31.26
C GLU A 116 3.02 -2.15 -31.31
N GLU A 117 2.48 -2.50 -30.14
CA GLU A 117 1.05 -2.76 -29.94
C GLU A 117 0.43 -1.59 -29.17
N ARG A 118 -0.71 -1.06 -29.64
CA ARG A 118 -1.28 0.18 -29.11
C ARG A 118 -2.70 -0.01 -28.60
N LYS A 119 -3.01 0.59 -27.45
CA LYS A 119 -4.38 0.74 -26.94
C LYS A 119 -4.74 2.21 -26.81
N ALA A 120 -5.76 2.64 -27.57
CA ALA A 120 -6.39 3.94 -27.42
C ALA A 120 -7.88 3.78 -27.07
N PRO A 121 -8.47 4.65 -26.24
CA PRO A 121 -7.80 5.67 -25.43
C PRO A 121 -6.95 5.06 -24.29
N SER A 122 -6.08 5.87 -23.65
CA SER A 122 -5.34 5.43 -22.47
C SER A 122 -6.30 5.15 -21.31
N PRO A 123 -6.19 3.99 -20.64
CA PRO A 123 -6.95 3.72 -19.42
C PRO A 123 -6.27 4.33 -18.17
N PHE A 124 -5.23 5.16 -18.37
CA PHE A 124 -4.56 5.94 -17.34
C PHE A 124 -4.77 7.43 -17.62
N PRO A 125 -5.76 8.10 -17.01
CA PRO A 125 -5.92 9.54 -17.18
C PRO A 125 -4.85 10.33 -16.41
N GLN A 126 -4.40 11.46 -16.96
CA GLN A 126 -3.48 12.37 -16.25
C GLN A 126 -4.09 12.86 -14.94
N GLY A 127 -3.27 12.98 -13.89
CA GLY A 127 -3.71 13.45 -12.58
C GLY A 127 -4.49 12.43 -11.75
N CYS A 128 -4.83 11.27 -12.31
CA CYS A 128 -5.61 10.23 -11.63
C CYS A 128 -4.73 9.14 -11.01
N PRO A 129 -5.17 8.55 -9.88
CA PRO A 129 -4.57 7.34 -9.33
C PRO A 129 -4.85 6.14 -10.24
N PHE A 130 -3.99 5.13 -10.16
CA PHE A 130 -4.17 3.87 -10.86
C PHE A 130 -3.67 2.68 -10.05
N THR A 131 -4.21 1.51 -10.36
CA THR A 131 -3.66 0.19 -9.99
C THR A 131 -3.44 -0.60 -11.27
N LEU A 132 -2.19 -0.71 -11.71
CA LEU A 132 -1.78 -1.53 -12.85
C LEU A 132 -1.51 -2.94 -12.36
N MET A 133 -2.10 -3.93 -13.01
CA MET A 133 -1.82 -5.35 -12.80
C MET A 133 -1.32 -5.97 -14.10
N ILE A 134 -0.19 -6.67 -14.02
CA ILE A 134 0.37 -7.48 -15.11
C ILE A 134 0.37 -8.92 -14.61
N LEU A 135 -0.56 -9.73 -15.12
CA LEU A 135 -0.63 -11.16 -14.84
C LEU A 135 0.18 -11.92 -15.88
N VAL A 136 1.08 -12.78 -15.43
CA VAL A 136 1.85 -13.68 -16.27
C VAL A 136 1.04 -14.95 -16.51
N THR A 137 0.87 -15.32 -17.77
CA THR A 137 0.28 -16.60 -18.22
C THR A 137 1.27 -17.32 -19.13
N PRO A 138 1.07 -18.59 -19.50
CA PRO A 138 1.99 -19.28 -20.40
C PRO A 138 2.14 -18.60 -21.77
N GLU A 139 1.07 -17.98 -22.28
CA GLU A 139 1.03 -17.41 -23.64
C GLU A 139 1.32 -15.91 -23.70
N SER A 140 0.99 -15.16 -22.63
CA SER A 140 1.05 -13.70 -22.65
C SER A 140 1.13 -13.04 -21.28
N TYR A 141 1.40 -11.73 -21.29
CA TYR A 141 1.06 -10.84 -20.18
C TYR A 141 -0.37 -10.33 -20.35
N LYS A 142 -1.23 -10.57 -19.36
CA LYS A 142 -2.57 -9.95 -19.29
C LYS A 142 -2.48 -8.67 -18.47
N ILE A 143 -2.83 -7.55 -19.09
CA ILE A 143 -2.65 -6.22 -18.51
C ILE A 143 -4.00 -5.61 -18.18
N ALA A 144 -4.16 -5.19 -16.93
CA ALA A 144 -5.37 -4.55 -16.41
C ALA A 144 -5.01 -3.28 -15.64
N THR A 145 -5.93 -2.33 -15.62
CA THR A 145 -5.84 -1.17 -14.72
C THR A 145 -7.15 -0.92 -14.03
N ASN A 146 -7.09 -0.60 -12.73
CA ASN A 146 -8.25 -0.37 -11.87
C ASN A 146 -9.29 -1.51 -11.97
N GLY A 147 -8.81 -2.73 -12.12
CA GLY A 147 -9.64 -3.92 -12.22
C GLY A 147 -10.15 -4.28 -13.61
N ASN A 148 -9.98 -3.42 -14.61
CA ASN A 148 -10.45 -3.65 -15.96
C ASN A 148 -9.31 -4.10 -16.85
N HIS A 149 -9.46 -5.29 -17.44
CA HIS A 149 -8.54 -5.77 -18.46
C HIS A 149 -8.62 -4.87 -19.71
N PHE A 150 -7.46 -4.54 -20.30
CA PHE A 150 -7.44 -3.66 -21.48
C PHE A 150 -6.50 -4.09 -22.60
N MET A 151 -5.56 -5.00 -22.34
CA MET A 151 -4.55 -5.44 -23.31
C MET A 151 -3.95 -6.79 -22.90
N GLU A 152 -3.73 -7.67 -23.88
CA GLU A 152 -2.88 -8.86 -23.76
C GLU A 152 -1.65 -8.63 -24.64
N PHE A 153 -0.45 -8.91 -24.13
CA PHE A 153 0.81 -8.82 -24.88
C PHE A 153 1.48 -10.17 -24.90
N ARG A 154 1.52 -10.82 -26.07
CA ARG A 154 2.14 -12.15 -26.21
C ARG A 154 3.63 -12.08 -25.89
N HIS A 155 4.13 -13.12 -25.23
CA HIS A 155 5.55 -13.18 -24.86
C HIS A 155 6.43 -13.16 -26.10
N ARG A 156 7.28 -12.14 -26.21
CA ARG A 156 8.35 -12.06 -27.23
C ARG A 156 9.72 -12.46 -26.66
N VAL A 157 9.79 -12.55 -25.34
CA VAL A 157 10.94 -12.97 -24.54
C VAL A 157 10.40 -13.96 -23.52
N PRO A 158 11.08 -15.09 -23.24
CA PRO A 158 10.66 -16.02 -22.21
C PRO A 158 10.48 -15.31 -20.85
N PHE A 159 9.28 -15.34 -20.28
CA PHE A 159 9.01 -14.58 -19.05
C PHE A 159 9.88 -15.03 -17.87
N ASN A 160 10.33 -16.28 -17.85
CA ASN A 160 11.16 -16.83 -16.77
C ASN A 160 12.56 -16.20 -16.68
N THR A 161 13.03 -15.49 -17.71
CA THR A 161 14.32 -14.75 -17.67
C THR A 161 14.17 -13.34 -17.07
N VAL A 162 12.94 -12.93 -16.75
CA VAL A 162 12.64 -11.59 -16.28
C VAL A 162 12.72 -11.54 -14.75
N ASP A 163 13.62 -10.70 -14.25
CA ASP A 163 13.98 -10.61 -12.83
C ASP A 163 13.98 -9.17 -12.29
N THR A 164 13.69 -8.18 -13.15
CA THR A 164 13.83 -6.77 -12.83
C THR A 164 12.62 -5.99 -13.33
N ILE A 165 12.13 -5.08 -12.48
CA ILE A 165 11.12 -4.08 -12.83
C ILE A 165 11.75 -2.69 -12.82
N VAL A 166 11.43 -1.89 -13.83
CA VAL A 166 11.80 -0.47 -13.90
C VAL A 166 10.55 0.37 -14.09
N VAL A 167 10.44 1.46 -13.33
CA VAL A 167 9.37 2.44 -13.47
C VAL A 167 9.97 3.83 -13.60
N ASP A 168 9.64 4.53 -14.68
CA ASP A 168 10.21 5.84 -14.98
C ASP A 168 9.22 6.75 -15.75
N GLY A 169 9.54 8.04 -15.82
CA GLY A 169 8.73 9.10 -16.41
C GLY A 169 7.87 9.84 -15.38
N LYS A 170 6.83 10.54 -15.87
CA LYS A 170 6.00 11.43 -15.04
C LYS A 170 4.91 10.65 -14.28
N VAL A 171 5.34 9.88 -13.29
CA VAL A 171 4.48 9.04 -12.44
C VAL A 171 4.90 9.11 -10.98
N GLU A 172 3.94 9.00 -10.07
CA GLU A 172 4.18 8.70 -8.66
C GLU A 172 3.89 7.22 -8.42
N VAL A 173 4.80 6.52 -7.74
CA VAL A 173 4.59 5.11 -7.34
C VAL A 173 4.39 5.03 -5.84
N ASN A 174 3.26 4.44 -5.44
CA ASN A 174 2.90 4.21 -4.05
C ASN A 174 3.36 2.83 -3.57
N SER A 175 3.14 1.78 -4.38
CA SER A 175 3.59 0.42 -4.07
C SER A 175 3.83 -0.40 -5.33
N ILE A 176 4.72 -1.38 -5.20
CA ILE A 176 4.95 -2.46 -6.16
C ILE A 176 4.85 -3.76 -5.37
N VAL A 177 3.94 -4.64 -5.75
CA VAL A 177 3.67 -5.91 -5.06
C VAL A 177 3.75 -7.04 -6.07
N PHE A 178 4.43 -8.12 -5.67
CA PHE A 178 4.49 -9.35 -6.44
C PHE A 178 3.60 -10.39 -5.77
N GLN A 179 2.55 -10.84 -6.45
CA GLN A 179 1.64 -11.84 -5.91
C GLN A 179 1.98 -13.18 -6.57
N GLY A 180 2.18 -14.21 -5.75
CA GLY A 180 2.55 -15.55 -6.21
C GLY A 180 1.47 -16.20 -7.09
N PRO A 181 1.80 -17.34 -7.74
CA PRO A 181 0.86 -18.10 -8.56
C PRO A 181 -0.42 -18.40 -7.78
N SER A 182 -1.51 -17.71 -8.12
CA SER A 182 -2.79 -17.86 -7.42
C SER A 182 -3.89 -18.14 -8.44
N VAL A 183 -4.15 -19.43 -8.67
CA VAL A 183 -5.41 -20.05 -9.12
C VAL A 183 -6.34 -19.14 -9.96
N SER A 184 -6.15 -19.10 -11.28
CA SER A 184 -7.09 -18.66 -12.33
C SER A 184 -7.74 -17.26 -12.22
N ALA A 185 -7.76 -16.51 -13.33
CA ALA A 185 -8.34 -15.16 -13.45
C ALA A 185 -9.81 -15.01 -12.95
N LEU A 186 -10.55 -16.11 -12.76
CA LEU A 186 -11.87 -16.12 -12.11
C LEU A 186 -11.81 -15.73 -10.62
N LYS A 187 -10.68 -15.91 -9.94
CA LYS A 187 -10.50 -15.47 -8.54
C LYS A 187 -10.20 -13.99 -8.38
N LEU A 188 -9.83 -13.25 -9.45
CA LEU A 188 -9.66 -11.80 -9.35
C LEU A 188 -10.99 -11.06 -9.13
N ASN A 189 -12.09 -11.69 -9.53
CA ASN A 189 -13.45 -11.27 -9.19
C ASN A 189 -13.83 -11.72 -7.77
N CYS A 190 -13.38 -12.90 -7.30
CA CYS A 190 -13.57 -13.33 -5.91
C CYS A 190 -12.79 -12.49 -4.88
N LEU A 191 -11.59 -11.99 -5.21
CA LEU A 191 -10.79 -11.12 -4.34
C LEU A 191 -11.41 -9.72 -4.17
N ARG A 192 -12.49 -9.40 -4.86
CA ARG A 192 -13.26 -8.15 -4.70
C ARG A 192 -14.75 -8.41 -4.57
N ALA A 193 -15.14 -9.68 -4.49
CA ALA A 193 -16.51 -10.08 -4.26
C ALA A 193 -16.91 -9.57 -2.88
N VAL A 194 -18.08 -8.97 -2.82
CA VAL A 194 -18.69 -8.54 -1.57
C VAL A 194 -19.64 -9.66 -1.12
N PRO A 195 -19.50 -10.22 0.11
CA PRO A 195 -18.62 -9.75 1.19
C PRO A 195 -17.14 -10.06 0.95
N TYR A 196 -16.30 -9.04 1.13
CA TYR A 196 -14.85 -9.10 1.04
C TYR A 196 -14.26 -9.19 2.43
N LYS A 197 -13.29 -10.09 2.63
CA LYS A 197 -12.59 -10.24 3.91
C LYS A 197 -11.10 -10.47 3.66
N THR A 198 -10.25 -9.73 4.37
CA THR A 198 -8.79 -9.88 4.27
C THR A 198 -8.12 -9.73 5.63
N ILE A 199 -6.94 -10.33 5.75
CA ILE A 199 -6.03 -10.13 6.87
C ILE A 199 -5.28 -8.82 6.66
N ILE A 200 -5.09 -8.10 7.76
CA ILE A 200 -4.32 -6.89 7.92
C ILE A 200 -2.99 -7.32 8.57
N ASN A 201 -1.96 -7.56 7.75
CA ASN A 201 -0.68 -8.06 8.25
C ASN A 201 -0.05 -7.10 9.27
N GLY A 202 0.24 -7.60 10.47
CA GLY A 202 0.76 -6.80 11.59
C GLY A 202 -0.28 -5.89 12.25
N GLY A 203 -1.56 -6.08 11.98
CA GLY A 203 -2.66 -5.34 12.58
C GLY A 203 -2.65 -3.85 12.24
N LEU A 204 -3.24 -3.05 13.14
CA LEU A 204 -3.22 -1.59 13.07
C LEU A 204 -2.16 -0.98 13.96
N TYR A 205 -1.72 0.21 13.58
CA TYR A 205 -0.90 1.09 14.40
C TYR A 205 -1.28 2.54 14.08
N SER A 206 -0.91 3.47 14.97
CA SER A 206 -1.18 4.88 14.75
C SER A 206 -0.53 5.39 13.45
N GLY A 207 -1.33 5.96 12.56
CA GLY A 207 -0.99 6.37 11.21
C GLY A 207 -1.29 5.34 10.12
N LYS A 208 -1.66 4.09 10.48
CA LYS A 208 -2.04 3.06 9.49
C LYS A 208 -3.26 3.53 8.70
N THR A 209 -3.18 3.43 7.37
CA THR A 209 -4.25 3.83 6.47
C THR A 209 -4.76 2.61 5.70
N ILE A 210 -6.07 2.41 5.73
CA ILE A 210 -6.79 1.44 4.92
C ILE A 210 -7.56 2.19 3.84
N ASN A 211 -7.29 1.91 2.58
CA ASN A 211 -7.99 2.51 1.45
C ASN A 211 -8.95 1.48 0.83
N ILE A 212 -10.21 1.87 0.71
CA ILE A 212 -11.28 1.07 0.14
C ILE A 212 -11.92 1.89 -0.98
N GLN A 213 -11.76 1.43 -2.20
CA GLN A 213 -12.36 2.03 -3.38
C GLN A 213 -13.47 1.12 -3.89
N GLY A 214 -14.58 1.73 -4.26
CA GLY A 214 -15.74 1.02 -4.76
C GLY A 214 -16.81 1.97 -5.25
N VAL A 215 -17.87 1.38 -5.80
CA VAL A 215 -19.05 2.10 -6.27
C VAL A 215 -20.23 1.59 -5.47
N VAL A 216 -20.92 2.51 -4.77
CA VAL A 216 -22.20 2.22 -4.12
C VAL A 216 -23.22 1.91 -5.20
N ASN A 217 -23.98 0.83 -5.01
CA ASN A 217 -24.99 0.42 -5.99
C ASN A 217 -26.09 1.51 -6.08
N PRO A 218 -26.66 1.81 -7.27
CA PRO A 218 -27.68 2.85 -7.42
C PRO A 218 -28.92 2.66 -6.53
N THR A 219 -29.23 1.41 -6.17
CA THR A 219 -30.37 1.03 -5.32
C THR A 219 -29.92 0.58 -3.92
N ALA A 220 -28.72 1.00 -3.49
CA ALA A 220 -28.15 0.58 -2.22
C ALA A 220 -29.05 0.97 -1.04
N LYS A 221 -29.31 0.02 -0.16
CA LYS A 221 -29.89 0.28 1.15
C LYS A 221 -28.78 0.50 2.16
N ARG A 222 -27.81 -0.42 2.23
CA ARG A 222 -26.77 -0.40 3.28
C ARG A 222 -25.48 -1.06 2.82
N PHE A 223 -24.37 -0.59 3.34
CA PHE A 223 -23.13 -1.37 3.35
C PHE A 223 -22.37 -1.20 4.66
N SER A 224 -21.39 -2.06 4.91
CA SER A 224 -20.55 -1.97 6.11
C SER A 224 -19.08 -2.15 5.80
N VAL A 225 -18.24 -1.41 6.51
CA VAL A 225 -16.80 -1.63 6.64
C VAL A 225 -16.52 -1.97 8.09
N ASN A 226 -16.00 -3.19 8.32
CA ASN A 226 -15.72 -3.72 9.64
C ASN A 226 -14.21 -3.88 9.84
N LEU A 227 -13.70 -3.37 10.95
CA LEU A 227 -12.40 -3.75 11.48
C LEU A 227 -12.63 -4.71 12.65
N GLN A 228 -11.93 -5.84 12.64
CA GLN A 228 -12.12 -6.91 13.62
C GLN A 228 -10.82 -7.24 14.33
N SER A 229 -10.96 -7.64 15.59
CA SER A 229 -9.94 -8.33 16.37
C SER A 229 -10.52 -9.64 16.90
N ARG A 230 -9.72 -10.39 17.66
CA ARG A 230 -10.20 -11.59 18.37
C ARG A 230 -11.36 -11.30 19.33
N ALA A 231 -11.49 -10.06 19.79
CA ALA A 231 -12.56 -9.63 20.70
C ALA A 231 -13.90 -9.32 20.00
N GLY A 232 -13.91 -9.24 18.65
CA GLY A 232 -15.09 -8.93 17.85
C GLY A 232 -14.87 -7.78 16.85
N ILE A 233 -15.95 -7.06 16.52
CA ILE A 233 -15.90 -5.93 15.58
C ILE A 233 -15.54 -4.67 16.35
N VAL A 234 -14.31 -4.19 16.20
CA VAL A 234 -13.82 -3.00 16.91
C VAL A 234 -14.31 -1.69 16.28
N LEU A 235 -14.54 -1.68 14.97
CA LEU A 235 -15.22 -0.62 14.24
C LEU A 235 -16.19 -1.26 13.26
N HIS A 236 -17.48 -0.96 13.41
CA HIS A 236 -18.53 -1.22 12.44
C HIS A 236 -18.94 0.11 11.84
N TYR A 237 -18.52 0.40 10.61
CA TYR A 237 -18.88 1.61 9.89
C TYR A 237 -19.98 1.29 8.87
N ASN A 238 -21.21 1.74 9.10
CA ASN A 238 -22.39 1.29 8.39
C ASN A 238 -23.25 2.44 7.85
N PRO A 239 -22.98 2.90 6.61
CA PRO A 239 -23.88 3.78 5.89
C PRO A 239 -25.22 3.10 5.57
N ARG A 240 -26.31 3.78 5.92
CA ARG A 240 -27.70 3.35 5.71
C ARG A 240 -28.45 4.40 4.90
N PHE A 241 -28.60 4.17 3.60
CA PHE A 241 -29.24 5.09 2.66
C PHE A 241 -30.76 5.17 2.90
N ASP A 242 -31.36 4.07 3.34
CA ASP A 242 -32.77 3.99 3.72
C ASP A 242 -33.12 4.80 4.99
N GLU A 243 -32.14 4.99 5.89
CA GLU A 243 -32.26 5.83 7.09
C GLU A 243 -31.60 7.22 6.92
N ASN A 244 -30.95 7.47 5.78
CA ASN A 244 -30.11 8.65 5.50
C ASN A 244 -29.10 8.98 6.62
N VAL A 245 -28.41 7.96 7.14
CA VAL A 245 -27.48 8.09 8.27
C VAL A 245 -26.26 7.17 8.11
N VAL A 246 -25.16 7.53 8.76
CA VAL A 246 -24.01 6.63 8.96
C VAL A 246 -23.96 6.22 10.42
N VAL A 247 -24.11 4.92 10.68
CA VAL A 247 -23.97 4.35 12.02
C VAL A 247 -22.53 3.88 12.23
N ARG A 248 -21.92 4.26 13.35
CA ARG A 248 -20.68 3.63 13.84
C ARG A 248 -20.91 2.97 15.18
N ASN A 249 -20.33 1.79 15.36
CA ASN A 249 -20.41 1.08 16.63
C ASN A 249 -19.25 0.07 16.78
N SER A 250 -19.21 -0.63 17.91
CA SER A 250 -18.37 -1.80 18.14
C SER A 250 -19.25 -2.95 18.63
N PHE A 251 -18.93 -4.18 18.21
CA PHE A 251 -19.51 -5.42 18.71
C PHE A 251 -18.42 -6.18 19.45
N LEU A 252 -18.40 -6.06 20.77
CA LEU A 252 -17.34 -6.61 21.63
C LEU A 252 -17.97 -7.51 22.68
N GLY A 253 -17.36 -8.67 22.94
CA GLY A 253 -17.90 -9.62 23.92
C GLY A 253 -19.30 -10.15 23.58
N GLY A 254 -19.67 -10.16 22.30
CA GLY A 254 -20.98 -10.66 21.85
C GLY A 254 -22.12 -9.64 21.94
N VAL A 255 -21.85 -8.37 22.26
CA VAL A 255 -22.87 -7.32 22.38
C VAL A 255 -22.50 -6.06 21.59
N TRP A 256 -23.51 -5.41 21.02
CA TRP A 256 -23.35 -4.08 20.42
C TRP A 256 -23.24 -3.02 21.50
N GLY A 257 -22.29 -2.10 21.33
CA GLY A 257 -22.19 -0.90 22.17
C GLY A 257 -23.22 0.19 21.79
N PRO A 258 -23.06 1.41 22.32
CA PRO A 258 -23.87 2.55 21.90
C PRO A 258 -23.52 2.98 20.47
N GLU A 259 -24.54 3.23 19.65
CA GLU A 259 -24.37 3.72 18.28
C GLU A 259 -23.98 5.21 18.24
N GLU A 260 -23.09 5.58 17.33
CA GLU A 260 -22.79 6.96 17.00
C GLU A 260 -23.34 7.31 15.62
N ARG A 261 -24.30 8.25 15.56
CA ARG A 261 -25.08 8.59 14.35
C ARG A 261 -24.83 10.00 13.78
N GLY A 262 -24.04 10.84 14.45
CA GLY A 262 -23.75 12.22 14.00
C GLY A 262 -22.82 12.29 12.78
N GLY A 263 -22.93 13.34 11.97
CA GLY A 263 -22.08 13.59 10.78
C GLY A 263 -22.79 13.55 9.43
N GLY A 264 -24.03 13.02 9.39
CA GLY A 264 -24.86 12.97 8.18
C GLY A 264 -24.44 11.88 7.18
N MET A 265 -25.10 11.86 6.02
CA MET A 265 -24.81 10.91 4.94
C MET A 265 -23.95 11.59 3.85
N PRO A 266 -22.65 11.29 3.76
CA PRO A 266 -21.78 11.89 2.75
C PRO A 266 -21.76 11.09 1.42
N PHE A 267 -22.43 9.93 1.36
CA PHE A 267 -22.28 8.99 0.26
C PHE A 267 -23.24 9.26 -0.90
N HIS A 268 -22.67 9.51 -2.07
CA HIS A 268 -23.35 9.49 -3.38
C HIS A 268 -22.53 8.66 -4.39
N ARG A 269 -21.22 8.96 -4.47
CA ARG A 269 -20.12 8.19 -5.11
C ARG A 269 -18.79 8.59 -4.45
N GLY A 270 -17.81 7.69 -4.29
CA GLY A 270 -16.48 8.11 -3.82
C GLY A 270 -15.56 7.02 -3.26
N ASN A 271 -14.33 7.42 -2.96
CA ASN A 271 -13.30 6.59 -2.36
C ASN A 271 -13.30 6.75 -0.83
N ILE A 272 -13.34 5.63 -0.11
CA ILE A 272 -13.31 5.60 1.35
C ILE A 272 -11.89 5.35 1.82
N THR A 273 -11.42 6.15 2.76
CA THR A 273 -10.16 5.90 3.47
C THR A 273 -10.42 5.88 4.96
N VAL A 274 -10.00 4.81 5.63
CA VAL A 274 -10.02 4.69 7.09
C VAL A 274 -8.59 4.88 7.60
N ILE A 275 -8.36 5.88 8.44
CA ILE A 275 -7.07 6.19 9.04
C ILE A 275 -7.15 5.86 10.53
N CYS A 276 -6.28 4.97 11.00
CA CYS A 276 -6.09 4.71 12.43
C CYS A 276 -5.21 5.81 13.02
N ASN A 277 -5.72 6.60 13.95
CA ASN A 277 -4.99 7.65 14.67
C ASN A 277 -4.67 7.17 16.11
N PRO A 278 -3.99 7.95 16.97
CA PRO A 278 -3.76 7.52 18.35
C PRO A 278 -5.04 7.42 19.19
N GLN A 279 -6.07 8.24 18.92
CA GLN A 279 -7.29 8.34 19.73
C GLN A 279 -8.50 7.60 19.13
N GLY A 280 -8.47 7.31 17.83
CA GLY A 280 -9.61 6.72 17.13
C GLY A 280 -9.35 6.58 15.64
N TYR A 281 -10.42 6.34 14.88
CA TYR A 281 -10.40 6.26 13.44
C TYR A 281 -10.92 7.55 12.82
N SER A 282 -10.23 8.08 11.82
CA SER A 282 -10.79 9.07 10.89
C SER A 282 -11.27 8.36 9.63
N VAL A 283 -12.50 8.67 9.20
CA VAL A 283 -13.03 8.21 7.91
C VAL A 283 -13.05 9.39 6.95
N MET A 284 -12.35 9.22 5.84
CA MET A 284 -12.25 10.20 4.76
C MET A 284 -13.09 9.74 3.57
N LEU A 285 -13.76 10.69 2.92
CA LEU A 285 -14.39 10.51 1.63
C LEU A 285 -13.76 11.49 0.65
N ASN A 286 -13.21 10.99 -0.46
CA ASN A 286 -12.56 11.80 -1.49
C ASN A 286 -11.49 12.79 -0.93
N GLY A 287 -10.80 12.40 0.15
CA GLY A 287 -9.76 13.21 0.78
C GLY A 287 -10.23 14.18 1.87
N ALA A 288 -11.55 14.32 2.11
CA ALA A 288 -12.09 15.12 3.20
C ALA A 288 -12.55 14.23 4.36
N GLN A 289 -12.24 14.61 5.61
CA GLN A 289 -12.72 13.86 6.77
C GLN A 289 -14.23 14.08 6.93
N VAL A 290 -14.98 12.99 6.94
CA VAL A 290 -16.44 13.01 7.08
C VAL A 290 -16.90 12.51 8.45
N HIS A 291 -16.15 11.59 9.06
CA HIS A 291 -16.49 11.04 10.36
C HIS A 291 -15.23 10.73 11.17
N SER A 292 -15.41 10.65 12.49
CA SER A 292 -14.49 10.03 13.42
C SER A 292 -15.21 8.96 14.25
N PHE A 293 -14.44 8.07 14.88
CA PHE A 293 -14.90 7.10 15.86
C PHE A 293 -13.78 6.81 16.86
N ASP A 294 -14.00 7.05 18.15
CA ASP A 294 -12.97 6.87 19.16
C ASP A 294 -12.66 5.38 19.39
N HIS A 295 -11.42 5.07 19.76
CA HIS A 295 -11.04 3.68 20.05
C HIS A 295 -11.78 3.16 21.28
N ARG A 296 -12.64 2.15 21.06
CA ARG A 296 -13.22 1.32 22.13
C ARG A 296 -12.38 0.06 22.43
N HIS A 297 -11.44 -0.26 21.54
CA HIS A 297 -10.45 -1.31 21.69
C HIS A 297 -9.07 -0.73 21.41
N HIS A 298 -8.14 -0.85 22.38
CA HIS A 298 -6.86 -0.13 22.35
C HIS A 298 -5.67 -0.98 21.90
N ASN A 299 -5.79 -2.31 21.87
CA ASN A 299 -4.72 -3.17 21.36
C ASN A 299 -4.74 -3.18 19.83
N LEU A 300 -4.19 -2.14 19.20
CA LEU A 300 -4.29 -1.93 17.76
C LEU A 300 -3.71 -3.08 16.93
N GLN A 301 -2.69 -3.77 17.45
CA GLN A 301 -2.03 -4.88 16.76
C GLN A 301 -2.92 -6.14 16.67
N GLU A 302 -3.92 -6.28 17.54
CA GLU A 302 -4.91 -7.36 17.44
C GLU A 302 -5.98 -7.10 16.39
N ILE A 303 -6.05 -5.88 15.85
CA ILE A 303 -7.03 -5.50 14.82
C ILE A 303 -6.46 -5.92 13.46
N ASP A 304 -6.63 -7.20 13.14
CA ASP A 304 -5.94 -7.89 12.06
C ASP A 304 -6.86 -8.32 10.92
N VAL A 305 -8.13 -7.93 10.92
CA VAL A 305 -9.11 -8.32 9.90
C VAL A 305 -9.92 -7.12 9.43
N LEU A 306 -9.98 -6.94 8.10
CA LEU A 306 -10.89 -6.04 7.41
C LEU A 306 -11.98 -6.85 6.73
N GLU A 307 -13.23 -6.45 6.90
CA GLU A 307 -14.37 -7.01 6.18
C GLU A 307 -15.23 -5.89 5.57
N VAL A 308 -15.67 -6.05 4.32
CA VAL A 308 -16.53 -5.11 3.61
C VAL A 308 -17.71 -5.88 3.04
N SER A 309 -18.94 -5.47 3.37
CA SER A 309 -20.17 -6.21 3.07
C SER A 309 -21.30 -5.26 2.64
N GLY A 310 -22.31 -5.76 1.93
CA GLY A 310 -23.52 -5.01 1.55
C GLY A 310 -23.51 -4.43 0.13
N ASP A 311 -24.27 -3.36 -0.10
CA ASP A 311 -24.70 -2.89 -1.42
C ASP A 311 -23.65 -2.00 -2.12
N LEU A 312 -22.46 -2.54 -2.37
CA LEU A 312 -21.42 -1.91 -3.18
C LEU A 312 -20.68 -2.92 -4.05
N SER A 313 -19.96 -2.41 -5.04
CA SER A 313 -18.95 -3.14 -5.79
C SER A 313 -17.56 -2.60 -5.43
N LEU A 314 -16.62 -3.48 -5.08
CA LEU A 314 -15.24 -3.08 -4.78
C LEU A 314 -14.38 -2.97 -6.04
N THR A 315 -13.62 -1.89 -6.14
CA THR A 315 -12.63 -1.70 -7.21
C THR A 315 -11.20 -1.94 -6.72
N SER A 316 -10.88 -1.53 -5.49
CA SER A 316 -9.55 -1.72 -4.87
C SER A 316 -9.64 -1.71 -3.34
N VAL A 317 -8.82 -2.54 -2.68
CA VAL A 317 -8.61 -2.51 -1.24
C VAL A 317 -7.11 -2.57 -0.95
N MET A 318 -6.62 -1.64 -0.13
CA MET A 318 -5.25 -1.63 0.39
C MET A 318 -5.34 -1.51 1.91
N ALA A 319 -4.97 -2.56 2.64
CA ALA A 319 -5.11 -2.66 4.10
C ALA A 319 -3.79 -3.03 4.77
#